data_AF-A0AAV1I7X9-F1
#
_entry.id   AF-A0AAV1I7X9-F1
#
_cell.length_a   1.000
_cell.length_b   1.000
_cell.length_c   1.000
_cell.angle_alpha   90.00
_cell.angle_beta   90.00
_cell.angle_gamma   90.00
#
_symmetry.space_group_name_H-M   'P 1'
#
loop_
_entity.id
_entity.type
_entity.pdbx_description
1 polymer ?
#
loop_
_entity_poly.entity_id
_entity_poly.type
_entity_poly.pdbx_seq_one_letter_code
_entity_poly.pdbx_strand_id
1 'polypeptide(L)'
;MAKDGHSDDRSETASNSDGLKHTRQDPELSEAEYINRYRRARRQLWVWRIVSYLLIAAVVALAVALGVIIKQKHTLEHDNVEFHNATSYAEHNTCPDFLDPGQATLQTNRKPSSDQPNIFEELHTAELAAVRDYLFSQADLNLTRSDEASVASNVLYMMELLPPPKAAALAYLDSGGQARAVLYLGYQEQPRVVEVTVGQLPNPTNYTILREIPWNTRPPNAAEYASMDQLVQQATADLEQFMAATFNGFRYYDCQFPRCLLWSDSTPRGVTNDSRQTWIWFMRLAEGFYLQPIGLEMLISHPGNDPSTWAITQIFYNGQVYQNTTQLNTAFADTTSGLNRQQVMSPLP
;
A
#
# COMPACT_ATOMS: atom_id res chain seq x y z
N MET A 1 60.20 -36.90 9.24
CA MET A 1 61.21 -37.13 8.19
C MET A 1 60.92 -36.11 7.09
N ALA A 2 61.62 -34.97 7.06
CA ALA A 2 62.89 -34.78 6.35
C ALA A 2 62.70 -35.05 4.84
N LYS A 3 63.08 -34.20 3.88
CA LYS A 3 63.98 -33.05 3.86
C LYS A 3 64.03 -32.55 2.39
N ASP A 4 64.47 -31.30 2.21
CA ASP A 4 65.42 -30.79 1.19
C ASP A 4 65.11 -31.04 -0.30
N GLY A 5 65.38 -30.17 -1.27
CA GLY A 5 66.43 -29.18 -1.47
C GLY A 5 66.69 -29.23 -3.00
N HIS A 6 66.50 -28.15 -3.74
CA HIS A 6 67.53 -27.19 -4.17
C HIS A 6 68.50 -27.68 -5.25
N SER A 7 68.76 -26.79 -6.23
CA SER A 7 69.93 -26.70 -7.13
C SER A 7 69.99 -27.72 -8.29
N ASP A 8 70.56 -27.49 -9.47
CA ASP A 8 71.17 -26.31 -10.09
C ASP A 8 71.48 -26.61 -11.58
N ASP A 9 71.54 -25.54 -12.37
CA ASP A 9 72.53 -25.21 -13.43
C ASP A 9 72.73 -26.03 -14.74
N ARG A 10 72.55 -25.26 -15.84
CA ARG A 10 73.49 -24.98 -16.97
C ARG A 10 73.71 -25.87 -18.21
N SER A 11 73.90 -25.10 -19.30
CA SER A 11 74.65 -25.27 -20.56
C SER A 11 73.93 -25.95 -21.72
N GLU A 12 73.56 -25.24 -22.81
CA GLU A 12 74.35 -24.73 -23.96
C GLU A 12 74.86 -25.80 -24.93
N THR A 13 74.41 -25.72 -26.20
CA THR A 13 75.13 -25.94 -27.49
C THR A 13 74.07 -25.98 -28.61
N ALA A 14 74.04 -25.01 -29.55
CA ALA A 14 74.71 -25.00 -30.86
C ALA A 14 74.23 -26.12 -31.82
N SER A 15 74.00 -25.99 -33.12
CA SER A 15 74.12 -24.96 -34.16
C SER A 15 73.70 -25.63 -35.49
N ASN A 16 73.24 -24.85 -36.48
CA ASN A 16 73.24 -25.12 -37.94
C ASN A 16 72.30 -26.19 -38.53
N SER A 17 71.77 -26.10 -39.76
CA SER A 17 72.00 -25.19 -40.91
C SER A 17 70.97 -25.51 -42.02
N ASP A 18 70.69 -24.50 -42.87
CA ASP A 18 70.29 -24.55 -44.30
C ASP A 18 69.05 -25.36 -44.72
N GLY A 19 68.07 -24.87 -45.48
CA GLY A 19 68.03 -23.74 -46.41
C GLY A 19 67.63 -24.25 -47.81
N LEU A 20 66.40 -23.99 -48.29
CA LEU A 20 66.11 -23.54 -49.66
C LEU A 20 64.61 -23.22 -49.87
N LYS A 21 64.39 -22.17 -50.66
CA LYS A 21 63.14 -21.44 -50.93
C LYS A 21 62.21 -22.19 -51.90
N HIS A 22 60.90 -21.97 -51.77
CA HIS A 22 60.07 -21.55 -52.91
C HIS A 22 58.81 -20.78 -52.45
N THR A 23 58.61 -19.66 -53.13
CA THR A 23 57.60 -18.61 -53.01
C THR A 23 56.19 -19.07 -53.42
N ARG A 24 55.18 -18.70 -52.63
CA ARG A 24 53.81 -18.43 -53.12
C ARG A 24 53.44 -17.03 -52.66
N GLN A 25 53.37 -16.11 -53.62
CA GLN A 25 52.84 -14.76 -53.43
C GLN A 25 51.32 -14.84 -53.24
N ASP A 26 50.85 -14.44 -52.08
CA ASP A 26 49.49 -13.91 -51.94
C ASP A 26 49.53 -12.40 -52.28
N PRO A 27 48.46 -11.82 -52.86
CA PRO A 27 48.48 -10.43 -53.28
C PRO A 27 48.58 -9.51 -52.06
N GLU A 28 49.57 -8.60 -52.05
CA GLU A 28 49.64 -7.50 -51.09
C GLU A 28 48.36 -6.64 -51.21
N LEU A 29 47.46 -6.78 -50.23
CA LEU A 29 46.34 -5.88 -50.04
C LEU A 29 46.88 -4.46 -49.82
N SER A 30 46.36 -3.48 -50.57
CA SER A 30 46.80 -2.09 -50.40
C SER A 30 46.54 -1.60 -48.98
N GLU A 31 47.40 -0.71 -48.46
CA GLU A 31 47.27 -0.12 -47.11
C GLU A 31 45.86 0.49 -46.89
N ALA A 32 45.24 1.01 -47.95
CA ALA A 32 43.87 1.53 -47.95
C ALA A 32 42.79 0.45 -47.72
N GLU A 33 42.97 -0.75 -48.26
CA GLU A 33 42.06 -1.89 -48.03
C GLU A 33 42.21 -2.48 -46.62
N TYR A 34 43.43 -2.52 -46.10
CA TYR A 34 43.71 -2.95 -44.72
C TYR A 34 43.05 -2.00 -43.70
N ILE A 35 43.22 -0.69 -43.88
CA ILE A 35 42.58 0.34 -43.03
C ILE A 35 41.05 0.27 -43.12
N ASN A 36 40.49 0.03 -44.31
CA ASN A 36 39.03 -0.10 -44.48
C ASN A 36 38.46 -1.37 -43.84
N ARG A 37 39.17 -2.51 -43.90
CA ARG A 37 38.79 -3.72 -43.17
C ARG A 37 38.87 -3.51 -41.66
N TYR A 38 39.92 -2.85 -41.17
CA TYR A 38 40.07 -2.55 -39.74
C TYR A 38 38.97 -1.59 -39.24
N ARG A 39 38.60 -0.57 -40.01
CA ARG A 39 37.47 0.32 -39.69
C ARG A 39 36.13 -0.40 -39.69
N ARG A 40 35.89 -1.32 -40.64
CA ARG A 40 34.67 -2.16 -40.66
C ARG A 40 34.61 -3.11 -39.46
N ALA A 41 35.70 -3.80 -39.15
CA ALA A 41 35.79 -4.69 -37.98
C ALA A 41 35.60 -3.92 -36.67
N ARG A 42 36.22 -2.74 -36.54
CA ARG A 42 36.08 -1.88 -35.35
C ARG A 42 34.68 -1.31 -35.22
N ARG A 43 34.03 -0.91 -36.33
CA ARG A 43 32.61 -0.50 -36.33
C ARG A 43 31.69 -1.66 -35.97
N GLN A 44 31.94 -2.86 -36.51
CA GLN A 44 31.17 -4.05 -36.14
C GLN A 44 31.33 -4.37 -34.65
N LEU A 45 32.54 -4.39 -34.11
CA LEU A 45 32.79 -4.57 -32.67
C LEU A 45 32.09 -3.49 -31.82
N TRP A 46 32.07 -2.24 -32.29
CA TRP A 46 31.35 -1.15 -31.62
C TRP A 46 29.83 -1.37 -31.64
N VAL A 47 29.26 -1.77 -32.77
CA VAL A 47 27.84 -2.10 -32.91
C VAL A 47 27.47 -3.27 -32.00
N TRP A 48 28.27 -4.35 -31.98
CA TRP A 48 28.03 -5.49 -31.09
C TRP A 48 28.14 -5.15 -29.61
N ARG A 49 28.99 -4.20 -29.21
CA ARG A 49 29.05 -3.70 -27.83
C ARG A 49 27.79 -2.91 -27.46
N ILE A 50 27.32 -2.04 -28.35
CA ILE A 50 26.06 -1.29 -28.15
C ILE A 50 24.88 -2.27 -28.04
N VAL A 51 24.78 -3.24 -28.94
CA VAL A 51 23.72 -4.25 -28.92
C VAL A 51 23.77 -5.07 -27.63
N SER A 52 24.97 -5.45 -27.16
CA SER A 52 25.15 -6.16 -25.89
C SER A 52 24.67 -5.33 -24.69
N TYR A 53 25.02 -4.03 -24.63
CA TYR A 53 24.54 -3.16 -23.55
C TYR A 53 23.02 -2.96 -23.59
N LEU A 54 22.43 -2.83 -24.78
CA LEU A 54 20.97 -2.72 -24.93
C LEU A 54 20.25 -4.00 -24.49
N LEU A 55 20.80 -5.17 -24.82
CA LEU A 55 20.25 -6.46 -24.38
C LEU A 55 20.35 -6.61 -22.85
N ILE A 56 21.47 -6.23 -22.24
CA ILE A 56 21.64 -6.26 -20.78
C ILE A 56 20.62 -5.31 -20.12
N ALA A 57 20.47 -4.08 -20.63
CA ALA A 57 19.50 -3.13 -20.10
C ALA A 57 18.05 -3.65 -20.22
N ALA A 58 17.70 -4.29 -21.34
CA ALA A 58 16.38 -4.91 -21.53
C ALA A 58 16.13 -6.06 -20.55
N VAL A 59 17.13 -6.91 -20.29
CA VAL A 59 17.03 -8.00 -19.30
C VAL A 59 16.86 -7.46 -17.89
N VAL A 60 17.60 -6.41 -17.51
CA VAL A 60 17.46 -5.76 -16.20
C VAL A 60 16.07 -5.13 -16.06
N ALA A 61 15.58 -4.44 -17.09
CA ALA A 61 14.24 -3.85 -17.08
C ALA A 61 13.14 -4.91 -16.94
N LEU A 62 13.28 -6.05 -17.65
CA LEU A 62 12.35 -7.18 -17.52
C LEU A 62 12.40 -7.82 -16.12
N ALA A 63 13.59 -7.95 -15.52
CA ALA A 63 13.73 -8.47 -14.15
C ALA A 63 13.09 -7.55 -13.11
N VAL A 64 13.23 -6.23 -13.25
CA VAL A 64 12.57 -5.24 -12.40
C VAL A 64 11.04 -5.31 -12.58
N ALA A 65 10.56 -5.38 -13.82
CA ALA A 65 9.12 -5.51 -14.11
C ALA A 65 8.54 -6.81 -13.50
N LEU A 66 9.24 -7.93 -13.62
CA LEU A 66 8.88 -9.19 -12.97
C LEU A 66 8.86 -9.07 -11.44
N GLY A 67 9.84 -8.39 -10.85
CA GLY A 67 9.86 -8.14 -9.40
C GLY A 67 8.66 -7.32 -8.92
N VAL A 68 8.24 -6.30 -9.68
CA VAL A 68 7.04 -5.50 -9.39
C VAL A 68 5.77 -6.35 -9.51
N ILE A 69 5.63 -7.15 -10.57
CA ILE A 69 4.47 -8.04 -10.78
C ILE A 69 4.38 -9.09 -9.67
N ILE A 70 5.50 -9.69 -9.27
CA ILE A 70 5.54 -10.67 -8.17
C ILE A 70 5.14 -10.02 -6.85
N LYS A 71 5.66 -8.82 -6.56
CA LYS A 71 5.29 -8.07 -5.34
C LYS A 71 3.80 -7.74 -5.32
N GLN A 72 3.26 -7.25 -6.44
CA GLN A 72 1.84 -6.93 -6.59
C GLN A 72 0.95 -8.18 -6.47
N LYS A 73 1.36 -9.30 -7.07
CA LYS A 73 0.67 -10.59 -6.92
C LYS A 73 0.66 -11.06 -5.46
N HIS A 74 1.79 -10.95 -4.76
CA HIS A 74 1.88 -11.33 -3.36
C HIS A 74 1.02 -10.43 -2.45
N THR A 75 0.94 -9.12 -2.73
CA THR A 75 0.02 -8.21 -2.03
C THR A 75 -1.44 -8.61 -2.28
N LEU A 76 -1.81 -8.89 -3.54
CA LEU A 76 -3.16 -9.34 -3.89
C LEU A 76 -3.52 -10.71 -3.27
N GLU A 77 -2.58 -11.65 -3.18
CA GLU A 77 -2.80 -12.92 -2.50
C GLU A 77 -2.92 -12.72 -0.97
N HIS A 78 -2.15 -11.82 -0.37
CA HIS A 78 -2.27 -11.49 1.05
C HIS A 78 -3.62 -10.85 1.39
N ASP A 79 -4.08 -9.87 0.58
CA ASP A 79 -5.39 -9.22 0.75
C ASP A 79 -6.55 -10.22 0.57
N ASN A 80 -6.44 -11.14 -0.39
CA ASN A 80 -7.44 -12.20 -0.59
C ASN A 80 -7.44 -13.23 0.54
N VAL A 81 -6.28 -13.56 1.12
CA VAL A 81 -6.18 -14.48 2.27
C VAL A 81 -6.71 -13.83 3.55
N GLU A 82 -6.43 -12.55 3.77
CA GLU A 82 -6.97 -11.79 4.91
C GLU A 82 -8.50 -11.65 4.81
N PHE A 83 -9.02 -11.36 3.61
CA PHE A 83 -10.46 -11.31 3.35
C PHE A 83 -11.12 -12.70 3.45
N HIS A 84 -10.50 -13.77 2.91
CA HIS A 84 -11.03 -15.13 3.01
C HIS A 84 -11.00 -15.67 4.44
N ASN A 85 -10.01 -15.29 5.25
CA ASN A 85 -9.98 -15.67 6.66
C ASN A 85 -11.05 -14.89 7.45
N ALA A 86 -11.21 -13.58 7.22
CA ALA A 86 -12.27 -12.79 7.85
C ALA A 86 -13.68 -13.28 7.49
N THR A 87 -13.89 -13.70 6.24
CA THR A 87 -15.18 -14.28 5.78
C THR A 87 -15.38 -15.72 6.25
N SER A 88 -14.33 -16.54 6.35
CA SER A 88 -14.38 -17.90 6.92
C SER A 88 -14.75 -17.90 8.40
N TYR A 89 -14.20 -16.96 9.20
CA TYR A 89 -14.61 -16.76 10.59
C TYR A 89 -16.06 -16.26 10.71
N ALA A 90 -16.54 -15.45 9.76
CA ALA A 90 -17.95 -15.04 9.70
C ALA A 90 -18.89 -16.17 9.24
N GLU A 91 -18.45 -17.07 8.37
CA GLU A 91 -19.20 -18.26 7.93
C GLU A 91 -19.34 -19.31 9.05
N HIS A 92 -18.31 -19.49 9.89
CA HIS A 92 -18.36 -20.44 11.01
C HIS A 92 -19.12 -19.90 12.24
N ASN A 93 -19.25 -18.58 12.36
CA ASN A 93 -20.02 -17.92 13.43
C ASN A 93 -21.38 -17.40 12.91
N THR A 94 -22.09 -18.22 12.14
CA THR A 94 -23.51 -17.99 11.90
C THR A 94 -24.22 -18.01 13.24
N CYS A 95 -24.84 -16.88 13.62
CA CYS A 95 -25.73 -16.81 14.77
C CYS A 95 -26.73 -17.98 14.68
N PRO A 96 -26.73 -18.94 15.61
CA PRO A 96 -27.75 -19.97 15.61
C PRO A 96 -29.09 -19.29 15.90
N ASP A 97 -30.07 -19.55 15.04
CA ASP A 97 -31.49 -19.32 15.28
C ASP A 97 -32.09 -17.90 15.10
N PHE A 98 -31.45 -16.95 14.41
CA PHE A 98 -32.13 -15.67 14.10
C PHE A 98 -32.48 -15.41 12.63
N LEU A 99 -31.96 -16.16 11.66
CA LEU A 99 -32.35 -15.98 10.26
C LEU A 99 -32.53 -17.34 9.58
N ASP A 100 -33.79 -17.70 9.30
CA ASP A 100 -34.09 -18.72 8.30
C ASP A 100 -33.35 -18.34 7.00
N PRO A 101 -32.50 -19.22 6.43
CA PRO A 101 -31.73 -18.95 5.20
C PRO A 101 -32.59 -18.58 3.98
N GLY A 102 -33.91 -18.69 4.08
CA GLY A 102 -34.88 -18.33 3.05
C GLY A 102 -35.56 -16.97 3.20
N GLN A 103 -35.29 -16.17 4.25
CA GLN A 103 -36.01 -14.90 4.47
C GLN A 103 -35.15 -13.63 4.50
N ALA A 104 -33.83 -13.74 4.58
CA ALA A 104 -32.92 -12.58 4.55
C ALA A 104 -32.40 -12.25 3.15
N THR A 105 -33.23 -12.33 2.11
CA THR A 105 -32.96 -11.52 0.91
C THR A 105 -33.33 -10.09 1.26
N LEU A 106 -32.34 -9.21 1.44
CA LEU A 106 -32.55 -7.78 1.25
C LEU A 106 -33.11 -7.64 -0.17
N GLN A 107 -34.43 -7.50 -0.29
CA GLN A 107 -35.07 -7.20 -1.55
C GLN A 107 -34.71 -5.76 -1.91
N THR A 108 -33.52 -5.57 -2.48
CA THR A 108 -33.11 -4.30 -3.10
C THR A 108 -33.98 -3.95 -4.30
N ASN A 109 -34.77 -4.92 -4.79
CA ASN A 109 -35.80 -4.76 -5.81
C ASN A 109 -37.19 -4.55 -5.19
N ARG A 110 -37.33 -3.73 -4.14
CA ARG A 110 -38.66 -3.31 -3.72
C ARG A 110 -39.21 -2.41 -4.83
N LYS A 111 -40.18 -2.92 -5.59
CA LYS A 111 -41.01 -2.09 -6.46
C LYS A 111 -41.61 -0.98 -5.58
N PRO A 112 -41.49 0.32 -5.93
CA PRO A 112 -42.00 1.40 -5.11
C PRO A 112 -43.45 1.11 -4.71
N SER A 113 -43.77 1.31 -3.42
CA SER A 113 -45.08 0.95 -2.88
C SER A 113 -46.24 1.81 -3.43
N SER A 114 -45.93 2.80 -4.27
CA SER A 114 -46.92 3.63 -4.95
C SER A 114 -46.38 4.14 -6.30
N ASP A 115 -47.29 4.49 -7.21
CA ASP A 115 -47.00 5.18 -8.48
C ASP A 115 -46.41 6.60 -8.29
N GLN A 116 -46.26 7.05 -7.04
CA GLN A 116 -45.63 8.32 -6.69
C GLN A 116 -44.22 8.07 -6.10
N PRO A 117 -43.17 8.71 -6.64
CA PRO A 117 -41.82 8.60 -6.10
C PRO A 117 -41.77 9.21 -4.70
N ASN A 118 -41.34 8.42 -3.71
CA ASN A 118 -41.18 8.89 -2.35
C ASN A 118 -39.96 9.82 -2.26
N ILE A 119 -40.19 11.10 -2.01
CA ILE A 119 -39.15 12.15 -1.95
C ILE A 119 -38.12 11.97 -0.81
N PHE A 120 -38.34 11.01 0.09
CA PHE A 120 -37.43 10.64 1.18
C PHE A 120 -36.86 9.22 1.03
N GLU A 121 -37.11 8.56 -0.08
CA GLU A 121 -36.52 7.25 -0.37
C GLU A 121 -35.04 7.39 -0.71
N GLU A 122 -34.23 6.51 -0.13
CA GLU A 122 -32.79 6.46 -0.42
C GLU A 122 -32.54 6.19 -1.91
N LEU A 123 -31.38 6.62 -2.38
CA LEU A 123 -30.98 6.44 -3.77
C LEU A 123 -30.98 4.96 -4.15
N HIS A 124 -31.69 4.61 -5.21
CA HIS A 124 -31.66 3.27 -5.76
C HIS A 124 -30.32 2.99 -6.45
N THR A 125 -29.99 1.71 -6.67
CA THR A 125 -28.72 1.31 -7.33
C THR A 125 -28.52 1.99 -8.69
N ALA A 126 -29.60 2.19 -9.47
CA ALA A 126 -29.52 2.90 -10.75
C ALA A 126 -29.19 4.39 -10.60
N GLU A 127 -29.72 5.05 -9.56
CA GLU A 127 -29.46 6.46 -9.28
C GLU A 127 -28.05 6.66 -8.72
N LEU A 128 -27.60 5.78 -7.81
CA LEU A 128 -26.21 5.77 -7.33
C LEU A 128 -25.22 5.59 -8.49
N ALA A 129 -25.52 4.68 -9.43
CA ALA A 129 -24.70 4.49 -10.62
C ALA A 129 -24.71 5.74 -11.51
N ALA A 130 -25.88 6.35 -11.74
CA ALA A 130 -25.99 7.57 -12.54
C ALA A 130 -25.20 8.75 -11.94
N VAL A 131 -25.26 8.94 -10.61
CA VAL A 131 -24.49 9.97 -9.91
C VAL A 131 -22.99 9.70 -10.01
N ARG A 132 -22.56 8.46 -9.74
CA ARG A 132 -21.16 8.05 -9.88
C ARG A 132 -20.65 8.32 -11.29
N ASP A 133 -21.34 7.79 -12.30
CA ASP A 133 -20.89 7.84 -13.68
C ASP A 133 -20.83 9.30 -14.19
N TYR A 134 -21.81 10.12 -13.80
CA TYR A 134 -21.79 11.55 -14.06
C TYR A 134 -20.60 12.27 -13.42
N LEU A 135 -20.30 12.01 -12.13
CA LEU A 135 -19.16 12.63 -11.46
C LEU A 135 -17.83 12.18 -12.06
N PHE A 136 -17.68 10.90 -12.42
CA PHE A 136 -16.49 10.39 -13.09
C PHE A 136 -16.33 10.94 -14.52
N SER A 137 -17.41 11.39 -15.19
CA SER A 137 -17.30 12.04 -16.49
C SER A 137 -16.86 13.51 -16.41
N GLN A 138 -16.81 14.11 -15.22
CA GLN A 138 -16.38 15.50 -15.04
C GLN A 138 -14.85 15.59 -15.04
N ALA A 139 -14.29 16.08 -16.15
CA ALA A 139 -12.84 16.13 -16.35
C ALA A 139 -12.09 17.00 -15.33
N ASP A 140 -12.76 18.03 -14.79
CA ASP A 140 -12.25 18.92 -13.76
C ASP A 140 -12.12 18.26 -12.37
N LEU A 141 -12.89 17.20 -12.10
CA LEU A 141 -12.78 16.44 -10.85
C LEU A 141 -11.62 15.45 -10.87
N ASN A 142 -11.23 14.94 -12.03
CA ASN A 142 -10.14 13.97 -12.22
C ASN A 142 -10.19 12.81 -11.20
N LEU A 143 -11.36 12.19 -11.04
CA LEU A 143 -11.59 11.17 -10.02
C LEU A 143 -10.86 9.86 -10.35
N THR A 144 -10.26 9.29 -9.31
CA THR A 144 -9.68 7.95 -9.31
C THR A 144 -10.63 7.00 -8.57
N ARG A 145 -10.72 5.75 -9.04
CA ARG A 145 -11.47 4.72 -8.33
C ARG A 145 -10.84 4.44 -6.96
N SER A 146 -11.67 4.27 -5.94
CA SER A 146 -11.21 4.15 -4.55
C SER A 146 -10.28 2.95 -4.29
N ASP A 147 -10.41 1.87 -5.06
CA ASP A 147 -9.57 0.67 -5.00
C ASP A 147 -8.20 0.82 -5.69
N GLU A 148 -8.04 1.86 -6.51
CA GLU A 148 -6.80 2.20 -7.22
C GLU A 148 -6.16 3.49 -6.66
N ALA A 149 -6.85 4.15 -5.73
CA ALA A 149 -6.50 5.46 -5.21
C ALA A 149 -5.36 5.40 -4.19
N SER A 150 -4.51 6.42 -4.25
CA SER A 150 -3.60 6.78 -3.17
C SER A 150 -4.21 7.88 -2.30
N VAL A 151 -3.55 8.23 -1.20
CA VAL A 151 -3.96 9.36 -0.35
C VAL A 151 -3.99 10.69 -1.13
N ALA A 152 -3.10 10.84 -2.12
CA ALA A 152 -3.03 12.01 -3.00
C ALA A 152 -4.00 11.94 -4.21
N SER A 153 -4.85 10.92 -4.31
CA SER A 153 -5.82 10.84 -5.40
C SER A 153 -7.05 11.70 -5.11
N ASN A 154 -7.74 12.15 -6.18
CA ASN A 154 -9.11 12.65 -6.03
C ASN A 154 -10.06 11.45 -6.01
N VAL A 155 -10.94 11.35 -5.01
CA VAL A 155 -11.78 10.16 -4.79
C VAL A 155 -13.21 10.56 -4.44
N LEU A 156 -14.16 9.84 -5.02
CA LEU A 156 -15.55 9.84 -4.57
C LEU A 156 -15.67 8.98 -3.31
N TYR A 157 -15.81 9.61 -2.14
CA TYR A 157 -15.83 8.91 -0.86
C TYR A 157 -17.22 8.35 -0.53
N MET A 158 -18.27 9.14 -0.75
CA MET A 158 -19.64 8.78 -0.38
C MET A 158 -20.65 9.44 -1.31
N MET A 159 -21.79 8.76 -1.52
CA MET A 159 -22.99 9.31 -2.15
C MET A 159 -24.21 8.90 -1.33
N GLU A 160 -25.18 9.80 -1.18
CA GLU A 160 -26.44 9.55 -0.49
C GLU A 160 -27.53 10.50 -1.00
N LEU A 161 -28.78 10.25 -0.61
CA LEU A 161 -29.88 11.17 -0.90
C LEU A 161 -29.60 12.53 -0.26
N LEU A 162 -29.85 13.61 -1.00
CA LEU A 162 -30.00 14.95 -0.42
C LEU A 162 -31.49 15.24 -0.24
N PRO A 163 -32.02 15.21 0.99
CA PRO A 163 -33.44 15.46 1.21
C PRO A 163 -33.84 16.86 0.74
N PRO A 164 -35.02 17.02 0.11
CA PRO A 164 -35.47 18.33 -0.33
C PRO A 164 -35.67 19.27 0.88
N PRO A 165 -35.52 20.59 0.69
CA PRO A 165 -35.86 21.56 1.72
C PRO A 165 -37.29 21.36 2.21
N LYS A 166 -37.53 21.50 3.52
CA LYS A 166 -38.83 21.22 4.15
C LYS A 166 -40.01 21.90 3.45
N ALA A 167 -39.86 23.15 3.01
CA ALA A 167 -40.91 23.87 2.30
C ALA A 167 -41.28 23.22 0.94
N ALA A 168 -40.28 22.76 0.19
CA ALA A 168 -40.47 22.04 -1.08
C ALA A 168 -41.12 20.67 -0.86
N ALA A 169 -40.70 19.96 0.19
CA ALA A 169 -41.30 18.68 0.57
C ALA A 169 -42.79 18.83 0.95
N LEU A 170 -43.14 19.86 1.72
CA LEU A 170 -44.53 20.16 2.10
C LEU A 170 -45.39 20.58 0.91
N ALA A 171 -44.79 21.20 -0.11
CA ALA A 171 -45.46 21.54 -1.36
C ALA A 171 -45.64 20.33 -2.30
N TYR A 172 -45.23 19.13 -1.88
CA TYR A 172 -45.29 17.88 -2.65
C TYR A 172 -44.75 18.03 -4.07
N LEU A 173 -43.56 18.63 -4.19
CA LEU A 173 -42.96 18.90 -5.50
C LEU A 173 -42.41 17.61 -6.12
N ASP A 174 -42.81 17.35 -7.37
CA ASP A 174 -42.19 16.38 -8.29
C ASP A 174 -40.81 16.86 -8.81
N SER A 175 -40.18 17.83 -8.13
CA SER A 175 -38.83 18.27 -8.49
C SER A 175 -37.89 17.08 -8.35
N GLY A 176 -37.25 16.66 -9.44
CA GLY A 176 -36.39 15.48 -9.46
C GLY A 176 -35.38 15.48 -8.31
N GLY A 177 -35.13 14.30 -7.77
CA GLY A 177 -34.27 14.12 -6.59
C GLY A 177 -32.86 14.66 -6.79
N GLN A 178 -32.17 14.93 -5.68
CA GLN A 178 -30.77 15.32 -5.67
C GLN A 178 -29.98 14.35 -4.80
N ALA A 179 -28.74 14.10 -5.18
CA ALA A 179 -27.77 13.39 -4.38
C ALA A 179 -26.80 14.36 -3.73
N ARG A 180 -26.34 14.03 -2.52
CA ARG A 180 -25.13 14.60 -1.93
C ARG A 180 -23.98 13.65 -2.22
N ALA A 181 -22.86 14.17 -2.68
CA ALA A 181 -21.62 13.42 -2.81
C ALA A 181 -20.49 14.10 -2.04
N VAL A 182 -19.62 13.30 -1.41
CA VAL A 182 -18.43 13.78 -0.71
C VAL A 182 -17.21 13.37 -1.52
N LEU A 183 -16.41 14.36 -1.92
CA LEU A 183 -15.19 14.16 -2.70
C LEU A 183 -13.97 14.52 -1.84
N TYR A 184 -12.99 13.63 -1.85
CA TYR A 184 -11.66 13.92 -1.33
C TYR A 184 -10.83 14.41 -2.52
N LEU A 185 -10.42 15.68 -2.54
CA LEU A 185 -9.59 16.25 -3.59
C LEU A 185 -8.13 16.27 -3.13
N GLY A 186 -7.50 15.09 -3.17
CA GLY A 186 -6.14 14.86 -2.66
C GLY A 186 -5.03 15.25 -3.64
N TYR A 187 -5.29 15.42 -4.93
CA TYR A 187 -4.23 15.65 -5.94
C TYR A 187 -3.69 17.09 -5.96
N GLN A 188 -4.30 17.98 -5.19
CA GLN A 188 -3.99 19.40 -5.18
C GLN A 188 -2.87 19.72 -4.17
N GLU A 189 -2.13 20.80 -4.41
CA GLU A 189 -1.10 21.29 -3.48
C GLU A 189 -1.70 21.58 -2.09
N GLN A 190 -2.91 22.14 -2.06
CA GLN A 190 -3.74 22.25 -0.87
C GLN A 190 -4.91 21.27 -0.98
N PRO A 191 -4.78 20.05 -0.43
CA PRO A 191 -5.86 19.07 -0.53
C PRO A 191 -7.07 19.55 0.28
N ARG A 192 -8.27 19.20 -0.17
CA ARG A 192 -9.52 19.57 0.50
C ARG A 192 -10.59 18.51 0.34
N VAL A 193 -11.57 18.53 1.25
CA VAL A 193 -12.80 17.76 1.09
C VAL A 193 -13.90 18.70 0.61
N VAL A 194 -14.68 18.27 -0.36
CA VAL A 194 -15.84 19.04 -0.83
C VAL A 194 -17.10 18.19 -0.78
N GLU A 195 -18.19 18.78 -0.29
CA GLU A 195 -19.52 18.23 -0.49
C GLU A 195 -20.13 18.89 -1.72
N VAL A 196 -20.74 18.10 -2.59
CA VAL A 196 -21.43 18.59 -3.79
C VAL A 196 -22.87 18.09 -3.83
N THR A 197 -23.76 18.88 -4.40
CA THR A 197 -25.06 18.39 -4.89
C THR A 197 -24.88 17.85 -6.30
N VAL A 198 -25.61 16.80 -6.65
CA VAL A 198 -25.68 16.24 -7.99
C VAL A 198 -27.13 16.02 -8.37
N GLY A 199 -27.56 16.51 -9.53
CA GLY A 199 -28.94 16.39 -9.95
C GLY A 199 -29.24 17.00 -11.33
N GLN A 200 -30.49 16.96 -11.78
CA GLN A 200 -31.63 16.24 -11.18
C GLN A 200 -31.57 14.74 -11.51
N LEU A 201 -31.99 13.90 -10.57
CA LEU A 201 -32.12 12.46 -10.79
C LEU A 201 -33.36 12.13 -11.65
N PRO A 202 -33.35 11.02 -12.41
CA PRO A 202 -32.30 9.99 -12.49
C PRO A 202 -31.16 10.30 -13.49
N ASN A 203 -31.23 11.42 -14.22
CA ASN A 203 -30.27 11.78 -15.26
C ASN A 203 -29.54 13.08 -14.87
N PRO A 204 -28.55 13.01 -13.96
CA PRO A 204 -27.85 14.20 -13.48
C PRO A 204 -27.16 14.95 -14.62
N THR A 205 -27.25 16.28 -14.60
CA THR A 205 -26.68 17.16 -15.64
C THR A 205 -25.71 18.18 -15.09
N ASN A 206 -25.83 18.50 -13.79
CA ASN A 206 -24.92 19.40 -13.10
C ASN A 206 -24.51 18.84 -11.73
N TYR A 207 -23.41 19.38 -11.21
CA TYR A 207 -23.12 19.35 -9.80
C TYR A 207 -22.78 20.76 -9.31
N THR A 208 -23.02 21.04 -8.02
CA THR A 208 -22.62 22.32 -7.41
C THR A 208 -21.98 22.09 -6.05
N ILE A 209 -20.96 22.89 -5.72
CA ILE A 209 -20.28 22.80 -4.43
C ILE A 209 -21.19 23.34 -3.33
N LEU A 210 -21.46 22.52 -2.32
CA LEU A 210 -22.21 22.89 -1.12
C LEU A 210 -21.30 23.53 -0.07
N ARG A 211 -20.16 22.90 0.21
CA ARG A 211 -19.19 23.36 1.20
C ARG A 211 -17.82 22.74 0.98
N GLU A 212 -16.80 23.43 1.47
CA GLU A 212 -15.43 22.93 1.57
C GLU A 212 -15.08 22.64 3.03
N ILE A 213 -14.31 21.58 3.25
CA ILE A 213 -13.98 21.04 4.57
C ILE A 213 -12.45 20.84 4.62
N PRO A 214 -11.77 21.23 5.73
CA PRO A 214 -10.34 21.03 5.89
C PRO A 214 -9.95 19.55 5.78
N TRP A 215 -8.90 19.27 5.00
CA TRP A 215 -8.47 17.90 4.65
C TRP A 215 -8.24 16.97 5.85
N ASN A 216 -7.65 17.49 6.93
CA ASN A 216 -7.28 16.69 8.10
C ASN A 216 -8.46 16.31 8.99
N THR A 217 -9.66 16.85 8.72
CA THR A 217 -10.89 16.50 9.46
C THR A 217 -11.65 15.32 8.84
N ARG A 218 -11.25 14.87 7.65
CA ARG A 218 -11.94 13.79 6.92
C ARG A 218 -11.79 12.43 7.63
N PRO A 219 -12.78 11.54 7.53
CA PRO A 219 -12.59 10.12 7.84
C PRO A 219 -11.44 9.52 7.00
N PRO A 220 -10.61 8.62 7.57
CA PRO A 220 -9.65 7.91 6.75
C PRO A 220 -10.36 7.02 5.73
N ASN A 221 -9.66 6.73 4.63
CA ASN A 221 -10.04 5.71 3.68
C ASN A 221 -9.03 4.55 3.69
N ALA A 222 -9.28 3.52 2.89
CA ALA A 222 -8.41 2.36 2.78
C ALA A 222 -6.97 2.73 2.38
N ALA A 223 -6.79 3.71 1.48
CA ALA A 223 -5.47 4.17 1.05
C ALA A 223 -4.65 4.77 2.20
N GLU A 224 -5.29 5.57 3.07
CA GLU A 224 -4.65 6.11 4.27
C GLU A 224 -4.27 5.01 5.26
N TYR A 225 -5.15 4.03 5.49
CA TYR A 225 -4.83 2.90 6.35
C TYR A 225 -3.70 2.04 5.80
N ALA A 226 -3.66 1.77 4.50
CA ALA A 226 -2.58 1.04 3.86
C ALA A 226 -1.22 1.77 4.01
N SER A 227 -1.23 3.10 3.91
CA SER A 227 -0.02 3.92 4.12
C SER A 227 0.41 3.96 5.59
N MET A 228 -0.51 4.08 6.54
CA MET A 228 -0.20 3.93 7.97
C MET A 228 0.38 2.55 8.27
N ASP A 229 -0.19 1.51 7.67
CA ASP A 229 0.21 0.14 7.90
C ASP A 229 1.66 -0.13 7.51
N GLN A 230 2.14 0.48 6.42
CA GLN A 230 3.56 0.38 6.03
C GLN A 230 4.51 0.91 7.12
N LEU A 231 4.16 2.00 7.80
CA LEU A 231 4.94 2.53 8.92
C LEU A 231 4.92 1.56 10.10
N VAL A 232 3.77 0.95 10.37
CA VAL A 232 3.58 -0.02 11.46
C VAL A 232 4.38 -1.29 11.19
N GLN A 233 4.33 -1.83 9.97
CA GLN A 233 5.15 -2.97 9.55
C GLN A 233 6.64 -2.68 9.74
N GLN A 234 7.13 -1.52 9.28
CA GLN A 234 8.53 -1.15 9.45
C GLN A 234 8.93 -1.05 10.93
N ALA A 235 8.13 -0.36 11.75
CA ALA A 235 8.44 -0.18 13.16
C ALA A 235 8.34 -1.49 13.97
N THR A 236 7.40 -2.36 13.63
CA THR A 236 7.29 -3.69 14.27
C THR A 236 8.44 -4.62 13.87
N ALA A 237 8.95 -4.50 12.64
CA ALA A 237 10.17 -5.20 12.22
C ALA A 237 11.39 -4.70 13.00
N ASP A 238 11.56 -3.40 13.19
CA ASP A 238 12.61 -2.83 14.03
C ASP A 238 12.53 -3.31 15.50
N LEU A 239 11.32 -3.64 15.97
CA LEU A 239 11.04 -4.11 17.33
C LEU A 239 10.95 -5.64 17.44
N GLU A 240 11.35 -6.41 16.42
CA GLU A 240 11.12 -7.87 16.37
C GLU A 240 11.61 -8.60 17.63
N GLN A 241 12.83 -8.30 18.10
CA GLN A 241 13.40 -8.97 19.27
C GLN A 241 12.62 -8.66 20.55
N PHE A 242 12.28 -7.38 20.75
CA PHE A 242 11.45 -6.94 21.87
C PHE A 242 10.08 -7.62 21.84
N MET A 243 9.41 -7.61 20.68
CA MET A 243 8.07 -8.19 20.52
C MET A 243 8.08 -9.70 20.75
N ALA A 244 9.03 -10.42 20.15
CA ALA A 244 9.12 -11.87 20.26
C ALA A 244 9.35 -12.31 21.72
N ALA A 245 10.25 -11.63 22.44
CA ALA A 245 10.55 -11.94 23.84
C ALA A 245 9.41 -11.56 24.79
N THR A 246 8.75 -10.43 24.53
CA THR A 246 7.76 -9.85 25.45
C THR A 246 6.36 -10.44 25.25
N PHE A 247 5.99 -10.74 24.02
CA PHE A 247 4.64 -11.17 23.67
C PHE A 247 4.56 -12.67 23.34
N ASN A 248 5.42 -13.50 23.92
CA ASN A 248 5.40 -14.97 23.74
C ASN A 248 5.43 -15.39 22.25
N GLY A 249 6.22 -14.70 21.45
CA GLY A 249 6.38 -14.97 20.02
C GLY A 249 5.24 -14.49 19.11
N PHE A 250 4.30 -13.67 19.61
CA PHE A 250 3.34 -12.96 18.75
C PHE A 250 4.05 -11.90 17.89
N ARG A 251 3.65 -11.78 16.63
CA ARG A 251 4.24 -10.86 15.64
C ARG A 251 3.16 -10.13 14.87
N TYR A 252 3.44 -8.89 14.47
CA TYR A 252 2.58 -8.16 13.55
C TYR A 252 2.93 -8.50 12.10
N TYR A 253 4.16 -8.19 11.69
CA TYR A 253 4.69 -8.52 10.38
C TYR A 253 5.29 -9.93 10.33
N ASP A 254 5.16 -10.61 9.18
CA ASP A 254 5.64 -11.99 8.95
C ASP A 254 5.23 -12.98 10.06
N CYS A 255 3.96 -12.87 10.47
CA CYS A 255 3.40 -13.71 11.53
C CYS A 255 2.92 -15.06 10.99
N GLN A 256 2.88 -16.07 11.85
CA GLN A 256 2.28 -17.37 11.57
C GLN A 256 1.15 -17.62 12.55
N PHE A 257 -0.02 -17.97 12.02
CA PHE A 257 -1.19 -18.32 12.84
C PHE A 257 -0.84 -19.47 13.81
N PRO A 258 -1.26 -19.43 15.09
CA PRO A 258 -2.18 -18.46 15.72
C PRO A 258 -1.51 -17.24 16.38
N ARG A 259 -0.23 -16.97 16.12
CA ARG A 259 0.55 -15.93 16.83
C ARG A 259 0.67 -14.63 16.03
N CYS A 260 -0.46 -14.15 15.55
CA CYS A 260 -0.55 -12.89 14.82
C CYS A 260 -1.10 -11.78 15.70
N LEU A 261 -0.62 -10.56 15.47
CA LEU A 261 -1.15 -9.34 16.06
C LEU A 261 -1.96 -8.59 15.02
N LEU A 262 -2.90 -7.78 15.49
CA LEU A 262 -3.58 -6.75 14.71
C LEU A 262 -3.52 -5.43 15.49
N TRP A 263 -3.71 -4.31 14.80
CA TRP A 263 -3.85 -3.02 15.45
C TRP A 263 -5.23 -2.41 15.12
N SER A 264 -5.73 -1.57 16.03
CA SER A 264 -6.88 -0.71 15.79
C SER A 264 -6.49 0.73 16.08
N ASP A 265 -7.12 1.68 15.41
CA ASP A 265 -6.96 3.10 15.68
C ASP A 265 -7.85 3.59 16.82
N SER A 266 -7.56 4.80 17.27
CA SER A 266 -8.36 5.57 18.22
C SER A 266 -8.75 6.93 17.63
N THR A 267 -9.72 7.56 18.28
CA THR A 267 -10.21 8.91 17.96
C THR A 267 -10.40 9.73 19.24
N PRO A 268 -10.29 11.08 19.21
CA PRO A 268 -10.03 11.94 18.04
C PRO A 268 -8.59 11.86 17.55
N ARG A 269 -8.35 12.29 16.31
CA ARG A 269 -7.06 12.16 15.62
C ARG A 269 -6.20 13.41 15.76
N GLY A 270 -6.03 13.89 16.98
CA GLY A 270 -5.33 15.12 17.29
C GLY A 270 -6.20 16.09 18.09
N VAL A 271 -5.67 17.29 18.31
CA VAL A 271 -6.21 18.29 19.24
C VAL A 271 -6.65 19.59 18.55
N THR A 272 -6.37 19.75 17.26
CA THR A 272 -6.79 20.88 16.40
C THR A 272 -7.28 20.39 15.03
N ASN A 273 -7.95 21.26 14.27
CA ASN A 273 -8.42 20.94 12.92
C ASN A 273 -7.30 20.61 11.93
N ASP A 274 -6.09 21.12 12.18
CA ASP A 274 -4.92 20.89 11.34
C ASP A 274 -4.10 19.68 11.80
N SER A 275 -4.27 19.25 13.05
CA SER A 275 -3.58 18.06 13.54
C SER A 275 -4.23 16.79 13.00
N ARG A 276 -3.39 15.84 12.59
CA ARG A 276 -3.81 14.49 12.24
C ARG A 276 -2.84 13.47 12.82
N GLN A 277 -3.12 13.07 14.06
CA GLN A 277 -2.29 12.15 14.85
C GLN A 277 -3.17 11.08 15.49
N THR A 278 -2.86 9.82 15.24
CA THR A 278 -3.67 8.69 15.69
C THR A 278 -2.85 7.77 16.57
N TRP A 279 -3.31 7.56 17.80
CA TRP A 279 -2.85 6.42 18.59
C TRP A 279 -3.45 5.15 18.02
N ILE A 280 -2.60 4.19 17.70
CA ILE A 280 -2.97 2.81 17.41
C ILE A 280 -2.55 1.92 18.58
N TRP A 281 -3.31 0.85 18.82
CA TRP A 281 -3.06 -0.09 19.89
C TRP A 281 -3.12 -1.52 19.36
N PHE A 282 -2.25 -2.38 19.88
CA PHE A 282 -2.08 -3.74 19.39
C PHE A 282 -2.84 -4.76 20.22
N MET A 283 -3.37 -5.77 19.54
CA MET A 283 -4.14 -6.88 20.10
C MET A 283 -3.69 -8.21 19.49
N ARG A 284 -3.98 -9.30 20.19
CA ARG A 284 -3.83 -10.65 19.62
C ARG A 284 -4.94 -10.92 18.63
N LEU A 285 -4.59 -11.46 17.46
CA LEU A 285 -5.56 -11.96 16.49
C LEU A 285 -6.18 -13.26 17.02
N ALA A 286 -7.34 -13.11 17.66
CA ALA A 286 -8.14 -14.19 18.22
C ALA A 286 -9.61 -13.76 18.29
N GLU A 287 -10.50 -14.70 18.62
CA GLU A 287 -11.88 -14.35 18.94
C GLU A 287 -11.93 -13.36 20.12
N GLY A 288 -12.74 -12.31 19.98
CA GLY A 288 -12.82 -11.24 20.96
C GLY A 288 -11.50 -10.47 21.12
N PHE A 289 -10.73 -10.29 20.04
CA PHE A 289 -9.41 -9.64 20.04
C PHE A 289 -9.35 -8.30 20.81
N TYR A 290 -10.43 -7.52 20.79
CA TYR A 290 -10.55 -6.26 21.56
C TYR A 290 -10.31 -6.41 23.07
N LEU A 291 -10.56 -7.61 23.63
CA LEU A 291 -10.32 -7.94 25.03
C LEU A 291 -8.90 -8.46 25.30
N GLN A 292 -8.05 -8.54 24.27
CA GLN A 292 -6.69 -9.08 24.34
C GLN A 292 -5.63 -8.06 23.91
N PRO A 293 -5.60 -6.83 24.47
CA PRO A 293 -4.54 -5.87 24.20
C PRO A 293 -3.19 -6.36 24.72
N ILE A 294 -2.10 -6.01 24.04
CA ILE A 294 -0.74 -6.35 24.48
C ILE A 294 -0.02 -5.21 25.20
N GLY A 295 -0.68 -4.07 25.40
CA GLY A 295 -0.14 -2.90 26.10
C GLY A 295 0.91 -2.11 25.31
N LEU A 296 1.08 -2.42 24.02
CA LEU A 296 1.87 -1.63 23.07
C LEU A 296 0.96 -0.73 22.26
N GLU A 297 1.32 0.54 22.16
CA GLU A 297 0.62 1.55 21.38
C GLU A 297 1.64 2.42 20.62
N MET A 298 1.23 2.97 19.48
CA MET A 298 2.06 3.85 18.65
C MET A 298 1.26 5.07 18.22
N LEU A 299 1.86 6.26 18.34
CA LEU A 299 1.29 7.50 17.82
C LEU A 299 1.80 7.73 16.40
N ILE A 300 0.89 7.72 15.44
CA ILE A 300 1.20 7.97 14.03
C ILE A 300 0.79 9.40 13.69
N SER A 301 1.73 10.22 13.23
CA SER A 301 1.44 11.52 12.61
C SER A 301 1.26 11.33 11.12
N HIS A 302 0.05 11.60 10.61
CA HIS A 302 -0.33 11.39 9.21
C HIS A 302 -1.08 12.57 8.55
N PRO A 303 -0.64 13.82 8.72
CA PRO A 303 -1.32 14.98 8.13
C PRO A 303 -1.16 15.04 6.60
N GLY A 304 -2.07 15.77 5.96
CA GLY A 304 -1.95 16.06 4.53
C GLY A 304 -2.15 14.83 3.64
N ASN A 305 -1.66 14.92 2.42
CA ASN A 305 -1.87 13.97 1.32
C ASN A 305 -0.60 13.23 0.88
N ASP A 306 0.54 13.46 1.56
CA ASP A 306 1.84 12.85 1.23
C ASP A 306 2.30 11.88 2.34
N PRO A 307 2.06 10.57 2.16
CA PRO A 307 2.51 9.54 3.09
C PRO A 307 4.01 9.50 3.36
N SER A 308 4.85 10.03 2.47
CA SER A 308 6.30 10.03 2.68
C SER A 308 6.75 10.93 3.85
N THR A 309 5.89 11.86 4.27
CA THR A 309 6.11 12.75 5.41
C THR A 309 5.58 12.20 6.73
N TRP A 310 4.88 11.06 6.68
CA TRP A 310 4.25 10.47 7.85
C TRP A 310 5.25 9.69 8.68
N ALA A 311 5.02 9.63 9.99
CA ALA A 311 5.94 8.98 10.91
C ALA A 311 5.26 8.51 12.19
N ILE A 312 5.84 7.49 12.81
CA ILE A 312 5.58 7.15 14.21
C ILE A 312 6.38 8.13 15.08
N THR A 313 5.67 8.95 15.85
CA THR A 313 6.27 10.01 16.65
C THR A 313 6.45 9.62 18.11
N GLN A 314 5.66 8.66 18.60
CA GLN A 314 5.76 8.13 19.95
C GLN A 314 5.39 6.65 19.97
N ILE A 315 5.98 5.92 20.91
CA ILE A 315 5.63 4.53 21.23
C ILE A 315 5.34 4.49 22.72
N PHE A 316 4.19 3.96 23.11
CA PHE A 316 3.85 3.72 24.49
C PHE A 316 3.90 2.23 24.77
N TYR A 317 4.59 1.86 25.84
CA TYR A 317 4.59 0.48 26.33
C TYR A 317 4.66 0.49 27.84
N ASN A 318 3.70 -0.19 28.47
CA ASN A 318 3.70 -0.51 29.90
C ASN A 318 3.94 0.72 30.81
N GLY A 319 3.20 1.80 30.56
CA GLY A 319 3.26 3.03 31.36
C GLY A 319 4.40 3.98 31.00
N GLN A 320 5.24 3.65 30.01
CA GLN A 320 6.36 4.48 29.57
C GLN A 320 6.21 4.91 28.12
N VAL A 321 6.75 6.08 27.78
CA VAL A 321 6.75 6.64 26.41
C VAL A 321 8.17 6.70 25.87
N TYR A 322 8.32 6.26 24.63
CA TYR A 322 9.56 6.27 23.84
C TYR A 322 9.34 7.13 22.59
N GLN A 323 10.39 7.78 22.13
CA GLN A 323 10.38 8.66 20.95
C GLN A 323 10.49 7.88 19.64
N ASN A 324 11.05 6.66 19.67
CA ASN A 324 11.23 5.80 18.50
C ASN A 324 11.57 4.35 18.91
N THR A 325 11.64 3.47 17.92
CA THR A 325 11.95 2.03 18.07
C THR A 325 13.33 1.80 18.69
N THR A 326 14.34 2.60 18.33
CA THR A 326 15.70 2.53 18.90
C THR A 326 15.71 2.76 20.41
N GLN A 327 14.97 3.76 20.89
CA GLN A 327 14.91 4.05 22.32
C GLN A 327 14.24 2.91 23.10
N LEU A 328 13.14 2.35 22.59
CA LEU A 328 12.49 1.20 23.20
C LEU A 328 13.41 -0.02 23.23
N ASN A 329 14.09 -0.35 22.12
CA ASN A 329 15.06 -1.45 22.08
C ASN A 329 16.24 -1.24 23.03
N THR A 330 16.74 -0.01 23.14
CA THR A 330 17.83 0.31 24.07
C THR A 330 17.38 0.12 25.52
N ALA A 331 16.18 0.59 25.87
CA ALA A 331 15.61 0.39 27.19
C ALA A 331 15.34 -1.10 27.47
N PHE A 332 14.90 -1.87 26.47
CA PHE A 332 14.71 -3.32 26.58
C PHE A 332 16.02 -4.07 26.80
N ALA A 333 17.12 -3.66 26.15
CA ALA A 333 18.43 -4.24 26.38
C ALA A 333 19.03 -3.90 27.75
N ASP A 334 18.62 -2.77 28.35
CA ASP A 334 19.07 -2.35 29.67
C ASP A 334 18.31 -3.09 30.79
N THR A 335 19.02 -3.95 31.53
CA THR A 335 18.49 -4.69 32.68
C THR A 335 18.11 -3.82 33.88
N THR A 336 18.51 -2.54 33.88
CA THR A 336 18.20 -1.57 34.93
C THR A 336 17.00 -0.67 34.61
N SER A 337 16.51 -0.66 33.36
CA SER A 337 15.40 0.18 32.89
C SER A 337 14.04 -0.13 33.51
N GLY A 338 13.92 -1.26 34.21
CA GLY A 338 12.67 -1.75 34.79
C GLY A 338 11.76 -2.47 33.80
N LEU A 339 11.96 -2.30 32.47
CA LEU A 339 11.19 -3.03 31.45
C LEU A 339 11.38 -4.55 31.54
N ASN A 340 12.62 -5.00 31.72
CA ASN A 340 12.94 -6.42 31.93
C ASN A 340 12.40 -6.95 33.27
N ARG A 341 12.28 -6.09 34.30
CA ARG A 341 11.76 -6.52 35.62
C ARG A 341 10.26 -6.72 35.63
N GLN A 342 9.54 -6.12 34.68
CA GLN A 342 8.10 -6.27 34.56
C GLN A 342 7.68 -7.47 33.69
N GLN A 343 8.64 -8.26 33.18
CA GLN A 343 8.38 -9.58 32.57
C GLN A 343 7.89 -10.64 33.58
N VAL A 344 7.77 -10.31 34.88
CA VAL A 344 7.30 -11.24 35.92
C VAL A 344 6.27 -10.58 36.84
N MET A 345 5.25 -9.94 36.27
CA MET A 345 3.95 -10.02 36.91
C MET A 345 3.18 -11.09 36.16
N SER A 346 2.94 -12.21 36.85
CA SER A 346 2.16 -13.35 36.36
C SER A 346 0.99 -12.89 35.50
N PRO A 347 0.62 -13.63 34.43
CA PRO A 347 -0.54 -13.27 33.62
C PRO A 347 -1.71 -12.96 34.56
N LEU A 348 -2.34 -11.79 34.34
CA LEU A 348 -3.60 -11.48 35.01
C LEU A 348 -4.54 -12.68 34.81
N PRO A 349 -5.20 -13.14 35.88
CA PRO A 349 -5.91 -14.42 35.93
C PRO A 349 -6.98 -14.58 34.86
#